data_AF-A0A914ENJ7-F1
#
_entry.id   AF-A0A914ENJ7-F1
#
_cell.length_a   1.000
_cell.length_b   1.000
_cell.length_c   1.000
_cell.angle_alpha   90.00
_cell.angle_beta   90.00
_cell.angle_gamma   90.00
#
_symmetry.space_group_name_H-M   'P 1'
#
loop_
_entity.id
_entity.type
_entity.pdbx_description
1 polymer ?
#
loop_
_entity_poly.entity_id
_entity_poly.type
_entity_poly.pdbx_seq_one_letter_code
_entity_poly.pdbx_strand_id
1 'polypeptide(L)'
;MLPQIQKNNDTSLFATQQGGEVLAKPSEPVTQLKLTIAGLHLTTTADINTVKIHEVSLRGCYSCEADAQLTLNCQTDFGTAVAHVSCPFDIRFAITCNTTWVKHSV
;
A
#
# COMPACT_ATOMS: atom_id res chain seq x y z
N MET A 1 16.33 17.24 23.20
CA MET A 1 15.76 16.29 24.19
C MET A 1 15.47 14.98 23.49
N LEU A 2 15.82 13.85 24.09
CA LEU A 2 15.54 12.51 23.54
C LEU A 2 14.07 12.12 23.84
N PRO A 3 13.34 11.52 22.89
CA PRO A 3 11.97 11.06 23.12
C PRO A 3 11.94 10.04 24.26
N GLN A 4 11.07 10.28 25.26
CA GLN A 4 10.88 9.37 26.39
C GLN A 4 9.80 8.34 26.05
N ILE A 5 10.03 7.08 26.42
CA ILE A 5 9.08 5.97 26.23
C ILE A 5 8.35 5.73 27.54
N GLN A 6 7.03 5.89 27.54
CA GLN A 6 6.20 5.46 28.66
C GLN A 6 5.51 4.15 28.29
N LYS A 7 5.82 3.06 29.02
CA LYS A 7 5.17 1.76 28.86
C LYS A 7 4.04 1.65 29.88
N ASN A 8 2.81 1.51 29.41
CA ASN A 8 1.72 0.92 30.19
C ASN A 8 1.45 -0.49 29.62
N ASN A 9 0.86 -1.39 30.39
CA ASN A 9 0.82 -2.84 30.11
C ASN A 9 0.35 -3.22 28.69
N ASP A 10 -0.37 -2.36 27.97
CA ASP A 10 -0.89 -2.62 26.62
C ASP A 10 -0.46 -1.59 25.54
N THR A 11 0.37 -0.59 25.85
CA THR A 11 0.77 0.45 24.86
C THR A 11 2.08 1.13 25.25
N SER A 12 3.03 1.23 24.31
CA SER A 12 4.19 2.12 24.47
C SER A 12 3.89 3.45 23.78
N LEU A 13 4.13 4.56 24.46
CA LEU A 13 3.93 5.91 23.92
C LEU A 13 5.27 6.62 23.77
N PHE A 14 5.48 7.29 22.63
CA PHE A 14 6.64 8.14 22.38
C PHE A 14 6.23 9.62 22.37
N ALA A 15 6.94 10.44 23.14
CA ALA A 15 6.75 11.89 23.12
C ALA A 15 7.46 12.52 21.92
N THR A 16 6.74 13.30 21.10
CA THR A 16 7.27 14.10 19.99
C THR A 16 6.94 15.57 20.19
N GLN A 17 7.90 16.46 19.97
CA GLN A 17 7.67 17.91 20.02
C GLN A 17 7.28 18.43 18.63
N GLN A 18 6.11 19.05 18.50
CA GLN A 18 5.68 19.76 17.29
C GLN A 18 5.09 21.12 17.68
N GLY A 19 5.63 22.20 17.11
CA GLY A 19 5.05 23.54 17.27
C GLY A 19 4.99 24.10 18.69
N GLY A 20 5.80 23.59 19.63
CA GLY A 20 5.76 23.98 21.04
C GLY A 20 4.91 23.08 21.94
N GLU A 21 4.22 22.09 21.37
CA GLU A 21 3.42 21.10 22.10
C GLU A 21 4.15 19.75 22.15
N VAL A 22 3.88 18.96 23.20
CA VAL A 22 4.37 17.58 23.36
C VAL A 22 3.23 16.62 23.08
N LEU A 23 3.36 15.85 22.00
CA LEU A 23 2.37 14.87 21.56
C LEU A 23 2.81 13.45 21.93
N ALA A 24 1.91 12.64 22.48
CA ALA A 24 2.14 11.21 22.71
C ALA A 24 1.65 10.41 21.50
N LYS A 25 2.55 9.64 20.88
CA LYS A 25 2.23 8.74 19.76
C LYS A 25 2.29 7.28 20.20
N PRO A 26 1.29 6.44 19.86
CA PRO A 26 1.35 5.00 20.10
C PRO A 26 2.50 4.38 19.29
N SER A 27 3.19 3.43 19.92
CA SER A 27 4.32 2.67 19.35
C SER A 27 3.89 1.72 18.25
N GLU A 28 2.63 1.29 18.29
CA GLU A 28 2.04 0.37 17.33
C GLU A 28 0.71 0.96 16.87
N PRO A 29 0.44 1.00 15.55
CA PRO A 29 -0.84 1.44 15.03
C PRO A 29 -1.89 0.35 15.26
N VAL A 30 -2.53 0.35 16.43
CA VAL A 30 -3.68 -0.54 16.67
C VAL A 30 -4.95 0.19 16.24
N THR A 31 -5.26 0.16 14.95
CA THR A 31 -6.52 0.68 14.40
C THR A 31 -7.31 -0.44 13.75
N GLN A 32 -8.49 -0.75 14.28
CA GLN A 32 -9.42 -1.67 13.64
C GLN A 32 -10.44 -0.88 12.82
N LEU A 33 -10.43 -1.09 11.51
CA LEU A 33 -11.41 -0.51 10.60
C LEU A 33 -12.54 -1.52 10.36
N LYS A 34 -13.76 -1.17 10.78
CA LYS A 34 -14.97 -1.96 10.47
C LYS A 34 -15.78 -1.24 9.39
N LEU A 35 -15.89 -1.86 8.22
CA LEU A 35 -16.73 -1.41 7.12
C LEU A 35 -18.01 -2.25 7.07
N THR A 36 -19.18 -1.63 7.20
CA THR A 36 -20.48 -2.29 6.99
C THR A 36 -21.10 -1.71 5.74
N ILE A 37 -21.37 -2.56 4.76
CA ILE A 37 -22.00 -2.18 3.49
C ILE A 37 -23.34 -2.93 3.40
N ALA A 38 -24.45 -2.21 3.28
CA ALA A 38 -25.78 -2.79 3.12
C ALA A 38 -26.42 -2.31 1.81
N GLY A 39 -27.01 -3.23 1.04
CA GLY A 39 -27.73 -2.90 -0.19
C GLY A 39 -26.85 -2.48 -1.38
N LEU A 40 -25.56 -2.85 -1.39
CA LEU A 40 -24.67 -2.53 -2.51
C LEU A 40 -24.95 -3.43 -3.71
N HIS A 41 -25.41 -2.83 -4.81
CA HIS A 41 -25.44 -3.45 -6.12
C HIS A 41 -24.31 -2.89 -6.98
N LEU A 42 -23.25 -3.68 -7.17
CA LEU A 42 -22.15 -3.36 -8.07
C LEU A 42 -22.43 -3.95 -9.45
N THR A 43 -22.54 -3.10 -10.45
CA THR A 43 -22.48 -3.50 -11.86
C THR A 43 -21.17 -2.99 -12.44
N THR A 44 -20.46 -3.85 -13.17
CA THR A 44 -19.21 -3.51 -13.84
C THR A 44 -19.39 -3.75 -15.33
N THR A 45 -19.15 -2.69 -16.11
CA THR A 45 -18.93 -2.77 -17.55
C THR A 45 -17.45 -2.55 -17.77
N ALA A 46 -16.77 -3.56 -18.27
CA ALA A 46 -15.34 -3.52 -18.55
C ALA A 46 -15.13 -3.77 -20.03
N ASP A 47 -14.41 -2.86 -20.68
CA ASP A 47 -13.89 -3.09 -22.02
C ASP A 47 -12.56 -3.85 -21.91
N ILE A 48 -12.39 -4.87 -22.74
CA ILE A 48 -11.13 -5.61 -22.80
C ILE A 48 -10.11 -4.71 -23.47
N ASN A 49 -9.05 -4.37 -22.75
CA ASN A 49 -7.98 -3.53 -23.25
C ASN A 49 -6.61 -4.14 -23.01
N THR A 50 -5.63 -3.74 -23.83
CA THR A 50 -4.26 -4.24 -23.70
C THR A 50 -3.49 -3.34 -22.74
N VAL A 51 -2.80 -3.97 -21.78
CA VAL A 51 -1.88 -3.31 -20.85
C VAL A 51 -0.46 -3.69 -21.22
N LYS A 52 0.43 -2.69 -21.23
CA LYS A 52 1.87 -2.85 -21.41
C LYS A 52 2.57 -2.60 -20.09
N ILE A 53 3.53 -3.46 -19.76
CA ILE A 53 4.41 -3.32 -18.60
C ILE A 53 5.83 -3.20 -19.14
N HIS A 54 6.54 -2.13 -18.78
CA HIS A 54 7.83 -1.80 -19.42
C HIS A 54 9.00 -1.74 -18.42
N GLU A 55 8.72 -1.61 -17.13
CA GLU A 55 9.74 -1.64 -16.09
C GLU A 55 9.25 -2.52 -14.94
N VAL A 56 10.04 -3.54 -14.61
CA VAL A 56 9.83 -4.39 -13.45
C VAL A 56 11.14 -4.41 -12.68
N SER A 57 11.14 -3.93 -11.45
CA SER A 57 12.32 -4.02 -10.58
C SER A 57 11.93 -4.47 -9.18
N LEU A 58 12.68 -5.42 -8.64
CA LEU A 58 12.51 -5.90 -7.27
C LEU A 58 13.77 -5.51 -6.49
N ARG A 59 13.60 -4.73 -5.42
CA ARG A 59 14.70 -4.27 -4.57
C ARG A 59 14.38 -4.51 -3.11
N GLY A 60 15.35 -5.02 -2.36
CA GLY A 60 15.22 -5.26 -0.93
C GLY A 60 15.88 -6.57 -0.54
N CYS A 61 15.40 -7.20 0.52
CA CYS A 61 15.97 -8.43 1.04
C CYS A 61 14.90 -9.51 1.22
N TYR A 62 15.35 -10.77 1.23
CA TYR A 62 14.51 -11.89 1.61
C TYR A 62 14.63 -12.10 3.12
N SER A 63 13.51 -12.41 3.78
CA SER A 63 13.47 -12.77 5.21
C SER A 63 14.09 -11.70 6.15
N CYS A 64 13.86 -10.43 5.87
CA CYS A 64 14.31 -9.29 6.67
C CYS A 64 13.13 -8.40 7.07
N GLU A 65 13.29 -7.59 8.12
CA GLU A 65 12.22 -6.65 8.56
C GLU A 65 11.95 -5.52 7.57
N ALA A 66 12.89 -5.23 6.66
CA ALA A 66 12.76 -4.14 5.68
C ALA A 66 11.99 -4.53 4.40
N ASP A 67 11.61 -5.81 4.28
CA ASP A 67 10.91 -6.41 3.14
C ASP A 67 11.58 -6.18 1.77
N ALA A 68 10.89 -6.60 0.71
CA ALA A 68 11.26 -6.35 -0.68
C ALA A 68 10.17 -5.53 -1.37
N GLN A 69 10.61 -4.54 -2.13
CA GLN A 69 9.75 -3.62 -2.87
C GLN A 69 9.76 -3.99 -4.35
N LEU A 70 8.58 -4.23 -4.90
CA LEU A 70 8.36 -4.46 -6.31
C LEU A 70 7.87 -3.18 -6.97
N THR A 71 8.66 -2.66 -7.89
CA THR A 71 8.30 -1.52 -8.73
C THR A 71 7.87 -2.00 -10.10
N LEU A 72 6.70 -1.53 -10.55
CA LEU A 72 6.11 -1.84 -11.84
C LEU A 72 5.74 -0.54 -12.55
N ASN A 73 6.03 -0.43 -13.84
CA ASN A 73 5.57 0.68 -14.66
C ASN A 73 4.63 0.18 -15.75
N CYS A 74 3.37 0.64 -15.72
CA CYS A 74 2.33 0.14 -16.61
C CYS A 74 1.57 1.26 -17.34
N GLN A 75 1.05 0.91 -18.51
CA GLN A 75 0.28 1.78 -19.40
C GLN A 75 -0.81 0.96 -20.11
N THR A 76 -1.99 1.54 -20.32
CA THR A 76 -3.07 0.99 -21.16
C THR A 76 -3.22 1.83 -22.43
N ASP A 77 -3.70 1.23 -23.51
CA ASP A 77 -3.88 1.94 -24.78
C ASP A 77 -5.09 2.91 -24.74
N PHE A 78 -6.05 2.70 -23.83
CA PHE A 78 -7.23 3.56 -23.66
C PHE A 78 -7.77 3.55 -22.22
N GLY A 79 -8.24 4.71 -21.76
CA GLY A 79 -8.90 4.89 -20.47
C GLY A 79 -8.05 4.45 -19.27
N THR A 80 -8.69 3.71 -18.37
CA THR A 80 -8.09 3.12 -17.17
C THR A 80 -8.30 1.61 -17.22
N ALA A 81 -7.26 0.83 -16.97
CA ALA A 81 -7.33 -0.63 -16.93
C ALA A 81 -6.77 -1.15 -15.61
N VAL A 82 -7.29 -2.28 -15.13
CA VAL A 82 -6.76 -2.98 -13.96
C VAL A 82 -5.99 -4.20 -14.45
N ALA A 83 -4.69 -4.22 -14.19
CA ALA A 83 -3.85 -5.37 -14.49
C ALA A 83 -3.75 -6.27 -13.25
N HIS A 84 -4.14 -7.54 -13.42
CA HIS A 84 -4.00 -8.56 -12.40
C HIS A 84 -2.64 -9.22 -12.54
N VAL A 85 -1.73 -8.91 -11.63
CA VAL A 85 -0.37 -9.46 -11.60
C VAL A 85 -0.37 -10.71 -10.74
N SER A 86 0.14 -11.81 -11.31
CA SER A 86 0.31 -13.08 -10.61
C SER A 86 1.79 -13.42 -10.56
N CYS A 87 2.31 -13.57 -9.35
CA CYS A 87 3.66 -14.02 -9.08
C CYS A 87 3.65 -15.49 -8.63
N PRO A 88 4.81 -16.18 -8.68
CA PRO A 88 4.95 -17.50 -8.07
C PRO A 88 4.59 -17.47 -6.57
N PHE A 89 4.22 -18.62 -6.00
CA PHE A 89 3.85 -18.77 -4.58
C PHE A 89 2.56 -18.04 -4.16
N ASP A 90 1.57 -17.98 -5.06
CA ASP A 90 0.22 -17.44 -4.81
C ASP A 90 0.15 -15.96 -4.41
N ILE A 91 1.22 -15.20 -4.64
CA ILE A 91 1.18 -13.74 -4.51
C ILE A 91 0.44 -13.17 -5.72
N ARG A 92 -0.71 -12.54 -5.47
CA ARG A 92 -1.56 -11.91 -6.48
C ARG A 92 -1.96 -10.53 -6.03
N PHE A 93 -1.84 -9.55 -6.91
CA PHE A 93 -2.26 -8.18 -6.65
C PHE A 93 -2.75 -7.52 -7.94
N ALA A 94 -3.49 -6.42 -7.78
CA ALA A 94 -4.02 -5.65 -8.89
C ALA A 94 -3.37 -4.26 -8.90
N ILE A 95 -2.95 -3.81 -10.09
CA ILE A 95 -2.44 -2.46 -10.30
C ILE A 95 -3.32 -1.72 -11.31
N THR A 96 -3.47 -0.42 -11.12
CA THR A 96 -4.26 0.43 -12.01
C THR A 96 -3.35 1.12 -13.02
N CYS A 97 -3.60 0.92 -14.30
CA CYS A 97 -2.86 1.51 -15.41
C CYS A 97 -3.72 2.57 -16.10
N ASN A 98 -3.11 3.65 -16.57
CA ASN A 98 -3.79 4.66 -17.37
C ASN A 98 -3.10 4.80 -18.74
N THR A 99 -3.52 5.77 -19.54
CA THR A 99 -2.94 6.07 -20.86
C THR A 99 -1.52 6.64 -20.82
N THR A 100 -0.99 6.94 -19.63
CA THR A 100 0.39 7.36 -19.37
C THR A 100 1.12 6.28 -18.56
N TRP A 101 2.44 6.41 -18.44
CA TRP A 101 3.23 5.50 -17.61
C TRP A 101 2.96 5.77 -16.12
N VAL A 102 2.38 4.79 -15.43
CA VAL A 102 2.14 4.85 -13.98
C VAL A 102 3.07 3.89 -13.27
N LYS A 103 3.87 4.46 -12.35
CA LYS A 103 4.77 3.72 -11.48
C LYS A 103 4.05 3.27 -10.21
N HIS A 104 3.97 1.97 -10.01
CA HIS A 104 3.48 1.33 -8.79
C HIS A 104 4.65 0.82 -7.96
N SER A 105 4.54 0.91 -6.65
CA SER A 105 5.45 0.29 -5.69
C SER A 105 4.61 -0.56 -4.75
N VAL A 106 4.80 -1.88 -4.84
CA VAL A 106 4.11 -2.92 -4.07
C VAL A 106 5.08 -3.50 -3.06
#